data_AF-A0A392MFI4-F1
#
_entry.id   AF-A0A392MFI4-F1
#
_cell.length_a   1.000
_cell.length_b   1.000
_cell.length_c   1.000
_cell.angle_alpha   90.00
_cell.angle_beta   90.00
_cell.angle_gamma   90.00
#
_symmetry.space_group_name_H-M   'P 1'
#
loop_
_entity.id
_entity.type
_entity.pdbx_description
1 polymer ?
#
loop_
_entity_poly.entity_id
_entity_poly.type
_entity_poly.pdbx_seq_one_letter_code
_entity_poly.pdbx_strand_id
1 'polypeptide(L)'
;MRSDTLLDYAVLQLSPKRSRCELLVSSDGITEKLASGLVKPYLDHLKAAEEQAALSVQSIRLEIDRHRNAERWFTKGTFERFVQYVGMPEILEMVNTFDAEMSQLEAARKIYSQGTGDQRMDSQ
;
A
#
# COMPACT_ATOMS: atom_id res chain seq x y z
N MET A 1 -18.30 2.04 -12.08
CA MET A 1 -18.81 1.72 -10.73
C MET A 1 -18.61 2.94 -9.83
N ARG A 2 -19.43 3.13 -8.78
CA ARG A 2 -19.28 4.24 -7.83
C ARG A 2 -18.12 3.96 -6.87
N SER A 3 -17.51 4.99 -6.27
CA SER A 3 -16.34 4.80 -5.39
C SER A 3 -16.64 3.99 -4.12
N ASP A 4 -17.87 3.98 -3.63
CA ASP A 4 -18.31 3.17 -2.48
C ASP A 4 -18.70 1.74 -2.85
N THR A 5 -18.62 1.37 -4.14
CA THR A 5 -18.96 0.01 -4.61
C THR A 5 -17.95 -0.98 -4.03
N LEU A 6 -18.43 -1.98 -3.30
CA LEU A 6 -17.61 -3.11 -2.81
C LEU A 6 -17.16 -3.94 -3.99
N LEU A 7 -15.87 -4.26 -4.05
CA LEU A 7 -15.30 -5.10 -5.11
C LEU A 7 -15.38 -6.57 -4.72
N ASP A 8 -15.71 -7.43 -5.68
CA ASP A 8 -15.57 -8.88 -5.54
C ASP A 8 -14.10 -9.28 -5.66
N TYR A 9 -13.39 -8.67 -6.62
CA TYR A 9 -11.97 -8.89 -6.86
C TYR A 9 -11.38 -7.76 -7.74
N ALA A 10 -10.06 -7.71 -7.80
CA ALA A 10 -9.29 -6.98 -8.79
C ALA A 10 -8.32 -7.91 -9.52
N VAL A 11 -7.94 -7.58 -10.75
CA VAL A 11 -7.01 -8.36 -11.56
C VAL A 11 -5.97 -7.45 -12.19
N LEU A 12 -4.69 -7.78 -12.00
CA LEU A 12 -3.61 -7.24 -12.82
C LEU A 12 -3.43 -8.19 -14.01
N GLN A 13 -3.89 -7.77 -15.18
CA GLN A 13 -3.66 -8.50 -16.41
C GLN A 13 -2.28 -8.14 -16.97
N LEU A 14 -1.36 -9.10 -16.96
CA LEU A 14 0.03 -8.85 -17.28
C LEU A 14 0.25 -8.83 -18.80
N SER A 15 1.15 -7.96 -19.24
CA SER A 15 1.72 -8.02 -20.59
C SER A 15 2.60 -9.28 -20.75
N PRO A 16 2.91 -9.71 -21.99
CA PRO A 16 3.75 -10.89 -22.22
C PRO A 16 5.13 -10.84 -21.54
N LYS A 17 5.72 -9.63 -21.45
CA LYS A 17 7.00 -9.39 -20.75
C LYS A 17 6.85 -9.28 -19.23
N ARG A 18 5.61 -9.28 -18.71
CA ARG A 18 5.24 -9.16 -17.28
C ARG A 18 5.76 -7.92 -16.56
N SER A 19 6.20 -6.90 -17.31
CA SER A 19 6.67 -5.63 -16.76
C SER A 19 5.56 -4.57 -16.65
N ARG A 20 4.50 -4.71 -17.45
CA ARG A 20 3.33 -3.83 -17.48
C ARG A 20 2.04 -4.62 -17.28
N CYS A 21 1.00 -3.96 -16.77
CA CYS A 21 -0.33 -4.53 -16.63
C CYS A 21 -1.45 -3.55 -16.95
N GLU A 22 -2.63 -4.11 -17.23
CA GLU A 22 -3.91 -3.43 -17.06
C GLU A 22 -4.53 -3.87 -15.74
N LEU A 23 -5.01 -2.90 -14.96
CA LEU A 23 -5.69 -3.17 -13.69
C LEU A 23 -7.19 -3.09 -13.90
N LEU A 24 -7.86 -4.20 -13.66
CA LEU A 24 -9.31 -4.36 -13.79
C LEU A 24 -9.89 -4.56 -12.39
N VAL A 25 -11.05 -3.96 -12.12
CA VAL A 25 -11.82 -4.20 -10.90
C VAL A 25 -13.18 -4.77 -11.28
N SER A 26 -13.72 -5.67 -10.44
CA SER A 26 -15.03 -6.25 -10.67
C SER A 26 -15.90 -6.24 -9.42
N SER A 27 -17.18 -5.96 -9.61
CA SER A 27 -18.22 -6.34 -8.65
C SER A 27 -19.53 -6.65 -9.35
N ASP A 28 -20.25 -7.62 -8.80
CA ASP A 28 -21.56 -8.07 -9.28
C ASP A 28 -21.56 -8.37 -10.79
N GLY A 29 -20.50 -9.04 -11.25
CA GLY A 29 -20.30 -9.39 -12.66
C GLY A 29 -19.92 -8.22 -13.59
N ILE A 30 -19.96 -6.98 -13.11
CA ILE A 30 -19.50 -5.81 -13.86
C ILE A 30 -17.98 -5.70 -13.66
N THR A 31 -17.24 -5.53 -14.75
CA THR A 31 -15.79 -5.31 -14.74
C THR A 31 -15.46 -3.99 -15.42
N GLU A 32 -14.57 -3.20 -14.85
CA GLU A 32 -14.06 -1.98 -15.46
C GLU A 32 -12.55 -1.83 -15.30
N LYS A 33 -11.91 -1.14 -16.25
CA LYS A 33 -10.49 -0.81 -16.17
C LYS A 33 -10.28 0.38 -15.25
N LEU A 34 -9.37 0.21 -14.30
CA LEU A 34 -9.01 1.22 -13.31
C LEU A 34 -7.75 1.98 -13.70
N ALA A 35 -6.72 1.27 -14.15
CA ALA A 35 -5.43 1.85 -14.50
C ALA A 35 -4.64 0.97 -15.47
N SER A 36 -3.55 1.51 -16.01
CA SER A 36 -2.53 0.74 -16.72
C SER A 36 -1.16 1.31 -16.38
N GLY A 37 -0.16 0.45 -16.19
CA GLY A 37 1.14 0.90 -15.71
C GLY A 37 2.15 -0.23 -15.54
N LEU A 38 3.20 0.07 -14.76
CA LEU A 38 4.22 -0.91 -14.36
C LEU A 38 3.64 -1.87 -13.33
N VAL A 39 4.09 -3.12 -13.37
CA VAL A 39 3.69 -4.16 -12.40
C VAL A 39 4.44 -4.01 -11.08
N LYS A 40 5.71 -3.59 -11.16
CA LYS A 40 6.64 -3.52 -10.02
C LYS A 40 6.08 -2.81 -8.79
N PRO A 41 5.46 -1.61 -8.88
CA PRO A 41 4.94 -0.94 -7.68
C PRO A 41 3.89 -1.75 -6.93
N TYR A 42 3.10 -2.56 -7.63
CA TYR A 42 2.13 -3.42 -6.98
C TYR A 42 2.81 -4.60 -6.27
N LEU A 43 3.83 -5.21 -6.86
CA LEU A 43 4.56 -6.32 -6.25
C LEU A 43 5.33 -5.88 -5.00
N ASP A 44 5.92 -4.69 -5.05
CA ASP A 44 6.69 -4.13 -3.93
C ASP A 44 5.80 -3.85 -2.69
N HIS A 45 4.47 -3.72 -2.88
CA HIS A 45 3.52 -3.39 -1.80
C HIS A 45 2.45 -4.46 -1.51
N LEU A 46 2.26 -5.45 -2.38
CA LEU A 46 1.27 -6.52 -2.22
C LEU A 46 1.95 -7.88 -2.22
N LYS A 47 2.19 -8.42 -1.04
CA LYS A 47 2.82 -9.75 -0.87
C LYS A 47 2.10 -10.86 -1.66
N ALA A 48 0.77 -10.88 -1.64
CA ALA A 48 -0.02 -11.86 -2.39
C ALA A 48 0.17 -11.72 -3.91
N ALA A 49 0.46 -10.51 -4.41
CA ALA A 49 0.76 -10.27 -5.81
C ALA A 49 2.17 -10.75 -6.17
N GLU A 50 3.15 -10.47 -5.30
CA GLU A 50 4.53 -10.96 -5.44
C GLU A 50 4.58 -12.50 -5.50
N GLU A 51 3.91 -13.16 -4.55
CA GLU A 51 3.83 -14.63 -4.47
C GLU A 51 3.20 -15.23 -5.74
N GLN A 52 2.11 -14.63 -6.25
CA GLN A 52 1.50 -15.06 -7.52
C GLN A 52 2.41 -14.79 -8.74
N ALA A 53 3.07 -13.64 -8.78
CA ALA A 53 3.98 -13.29 -9.89
C ALA A 53 5.14 -14.28 -10.02
N ALA A 54 5.64 -14.81 -8.90
CA ALA A 54 6.68 -15.84 -8.88
C ALA A 54 6.24 -17.15 -9.57
N LEU A 55 4.93 -17.43 -9.62
CA LEU A 55 4.36 -18.60 -10.30
C LEU A 55 4.27 -18.44 -11.83
N SER A 56 4.79 -17.34 -12.39
CA SER A 56 4.80 -17.07 -13.83
C SER A 56 3.41 -17.06 -14.51
N VAL A 57 2.38 -16.70 -13.75
CA VAL A 57 1.02 -16.49 -14.24
C VAL A 57 0.93 -15.27 -15.17
N GLN A 58 -0.11 -15.22 -16.02
CA GLN A 58 -0.40 -14.09 -16.91
C GLN A 58 -1.39 -13.07 -16.29
N SER A 59 -1.97 -13.42 -15.15
CA SER A 59 -2.84 -12.54 -14.39
C SER A 59 -2.65 -12.77 -12.90
N ILE A 60 -2.69 -11.70 -12.13
CA ILE A 60 -2.63 -11.74 -10.67
C ILE A 60 -4.01 -11.32 -10.17
N ARG A 61 -4.63 -12.16 -9.36
CA ARG A 61 -5.96 -11.91 -8.80
C ARG A 61 -5.85 -11.49 -7.34
N LEU A 62 -6.50 -10.38 -7.02
CA LEU A 62 -6.56 -9.80 -5.67
C LEU A 62 -8.00 -9.89 -5.19
N GLU A 63 -8.23 -10.69 -4.17
CA GLU A 63 -9.54 -10.85 -3.53
C GLU A 63 -9.36 -11.03 -2.03
N ILE A 64 -10.40 -10.68 -1.29
CA ILE A 64 -10.40 -10.81 0.17
C ILE A 64 -10.99 -12.16 0.56
N ASP A 65 -10.35 -12.80 1.54
CA ASP A 65 -10.91 -13.97 2.17
C ASP A 65 -12.22 -13.61 2.90
N ARG A 66 -13.34 -14.04 2.33
CA ARG A 66 -14.69 -13.76 2.82
C ARG A 66 -14.95 -14.39 4.19
N HIS A 67 -14.10 -15.31 4.66
CA HIS A 67 -14.25 -16.00 5.94
C HIS A 67 -13.72 -15.22 7.15
N ARG A 68 -12.91 -14.18 6.95
CA ARG A 68 -12.47 -13.28 8.03
C ARG A 68 -13.25 -11.98 7.94
N ASN A 69 -14.28 -11.83 8.79
CA ASN A 69 -15.03 -10.60 9.07
C ASN A 69 -15.06 -9.59 7.93
N ALA A 70 -16.10 -9.68 7.10
CA ALA A 70 -16.40 -8.83 5.94
C ALA A 70 -16.15 -7.33 6.17
N GLU A 71 -14.89 -6.90 6.00
CA GLU A 71 -14.57 -5.50 6.17
C GLU A 71 -14.97 -4.73 4.91
N ARG A 72 -15.74 -3.65 5.13
CA ARG A 72 -16.29 -2.78 4.10
C ARG A 72 -15.25 -1.92 3.38
N TRP A 73 -13.95 -2.18 3.56
CA TRP A 73 -12.90 -1.30 3.05
C TRP A 73 -12.53 -1.57 1.59
N PHE A 74 -12.74 -2.79 1.07
CA PHE A 74 -12.39 -3.16 -0.30
C PHE A 74 -13.43 -2.68 -1.30
N THR A 75 -13.52 -1.36 -1.35
CA THR A 75 -14.33 -0.62 -2.30
C THR A 75 -13.45 -0.14 -3.45
N LYS A 76 -14.09 0.18 -4.56
CA LYS A 76 -13.42 0.82 -5.71
C LYS A 76 -12.59 2.02 -5.28
N GLY A 77 -13.16 2.93 -4.48
CA GLY A 77 -12.51 4.18 -4.09
C GLY A 77 -11.29 3.97 -3.20
N THR A 78 -11.31 2.97 -2.32
CA THR A 78 -10.12 2.57 -1.56
C THR A 78 -9.03 2.04 -2.49
N PHE A 79 -9.43 1.18 -3.44
CA PHE A 79 -8.48 0.60 -4.38
C PHE A 79 -7.91 1.65 -5.36
N GLU A 80 -8.71 2.62 -5.82
CA GLU A 80 -8.24 3.78 -6.61
C GLU A 80 -7.17 4.58 -5.87
N ARG A 81 -7.40 4.91 -4.59
CA ARG A 81 -6.41 5.62 -3.76
C ARG A 81 -5.13 4.82 -3.60
N PHE A 82 -5.23 3.52 -3.38
CA PHE A 82 -4.06 2.64 -3.32
C PHE A 82 -3.27 2.66 -4.63
N VAL A 83 -3.97 2.54 -5.77
CA VAL A 83 -3.35 2.58 -7.11
C VAL A 83 -2.64 3.90 -7.38
N GLN A 84 -3.27 5.01 -7.03
CA GLN A 84 -2.63 6.33 -7.11
C GLN A 84 -1.40 6.41 -6.22
N TYR A 85 -1.49 5.92 -4.99
CA TYR A 85 -0.39 5.94 -4.03
C TYR A 85 0.83 5.15 -4.52
N VAL A 86 0.64 3.88 -4.93
CA VAL A 86 1.76 3.08 -5.44
C VAL A 86 2.24 3.54 -6.82
N GLY A 87 1.41 4.25 -7.57
CA GLY A 87 1.75 4.82 -8.87
C GLY A 87 2.54 6.12 -8.80
N MET A 88 2.67 6.75 -7.62
CA MET A 88 3.37 8.02 -7.42
C MET A 88 4.63 7.83 -6.55
N PRO A 89 5.77 7.46 -7.15
CA PRO A 89 6.99 7.17 -6.40
C PRO A 89 7.47 8.37 -5.57
N GLU A 90 7.20 9.59 -6.00
CA GLU A 90 7.57 10.82 -5.28
C GLU A 90 6.82 10.93 -3.94
N ILE A 91 5.56 10.49 -3.87
CA ILE A 91 4.81 10.46 -2.60
C ILE A 91 5.42 9.46 -1.64
N LEU A 92 5.87 8.31 -2.16
CA LEU A 92 6.48 7.27 -1.34
C LEU A 92 7.82 7.71 -0.75
N GLU A 93 8.65 8.41 -1.52
CA GLU A 93 9.89 9.02 -1.03
C GLU A 93 9.63 10.11 0.03
N MET A 94 8.61 10.95 -0.17
CA MET A 94 8.24 11.96 0.82
C MET A 94 7.79 11.35 2.16
N VAL A 95 6.97 10.28 2.13
CA VAL A 95 6.52 9.61 3.36
C VAL A 95 7.69 9.01 4.14
N ASN A 96 8.63 8.35 3.45
CA ASN A 96 9.83 7.80 4.08
C ASN A 96 10.71 8.90 4.71
N THR A 97 10.81 10.05 4.03
CA THR A 97 11.57 11.20 4.54
C THR A 97 10.93 11.75 5.82
N PHE A 98 9.60 11.96 5.82
CA PHE A 98 8.90 12.45 7.01
C PHE A 98 8.97 11.49 8.19
N ASP A 99 8.88 10.17 7.95
CA ASP A 99 8.99 9.16 9.01
C ASP A 99 10.39 9.18 9.67
N ALA A 100 11.44 9.33 8.86
CA ALA A 100 12.81 9.47 9.35
C ALA A 100 13.01 10.77 10.17
N GLU A 101 12.48 11.89 9.70
CA GLU A 101 12.54 13.18 10.41
C GLU A 101 11.78 13.14 11.74
N MET A 102 10.58 12.54 11.77
CA MET A 102 9.81 12.34 13.02
C MET A 102 10.59 11.48 14.01
N SER A 103 11.18 10.37 13.55
CA SER A 103 12.00 9.49 14.39
C SER A 103 13.19 10.25 15.00
N GLN A 104 13.83 11.15 14.23
CA GLN A 104 14.91 12.00 14.74
C GLN A 104 14.44 12.98 15.81
N LEU A 105 13.28 13.63 15.62
CA LEU A 105 12.70 14.54 16.61
C LEU A 105 12.34 13.81 17.91
N GLU A 106 11.80 12.60 17.82
CA GLU A 106 11.49 11.77 18.99
C GLU A 106 12.77 11.36 19.74
N ALA A 107 13.82 10.96 19.01
CA ALA A 107 15.11 10.63 19.60
C ALA A 107 15.71 11.85 20.32
N ALA A 108 15.69 13.03 19.69
CA ALA A 108 16.16 14.27 20.30
C ALA A 108 15.35 14.60 21.58
N ARG A 109 14.02 14.52 21.51
CA ARG A 109 13.14 14.73 22.67
C ARG A 109 13.49 13.78 23.82
N LYS A 110 13.79 12.51 23.53
CA LYS A 110 14.20 11.52 24.54
C LYS A 110 15.53 11.92 25.21
N ILE A 111 16.51 12.35 24.44
CA ILE A 111 17.80 12.82 24.96
C ILE A 111 17.60 14.03 25.89
N TYR A 112 16.82 15.03 25.47
CA TYR A 112 16.58 16.23 26.29
C TYR A 112 15.78 15.92 27.57
N SER A 113 14.79 15.02 27.49
CA SER A 113 14.03 14.62 28.68
C SER A 113 14.85 13.79 29.69
N GLN A 114 15.85 13.02 29.23
CA GLN A 114 16.79 12.32 30.11
C GLN A 114 17.86 13.25 30.70
N GLY A 115 18.41 14.17 29.91
CA GLY A 115 19.42 15.14 30.38
C GLY A 115 18.92 16.16 31.41
N THR A 116 17.60 16.29 31.57
CA THR A 116 16.99 17.16 32.60
C THR A 116 16.90 16.47 33.98
N GLY A 117 17.13 15.15 34.06
CA GLY A 117 17.12 14.38 35.31
C GLY A 117 18.43 14.42 36.10
N ASP A 118 19.56 14.62 35.44
CA ASP A 118 20.90 14.52 36.05
C ASP A 118 21.43 15.82 36.70
N GLN A 119 20.74 16.95 36.55
CA GLN A 119 21.19 18.23 37.13
C GLN A 119 20.71 18.49 38.57
N ARG A 120 20.15 17.48 39.28
CA ARG A 120 19.61 17.67 40.64
C ARG A 120 20.30 16.88 41.76
N MET A 121 21.40 16.20 41.49
CA MET A 121 22.19 15.52 42.53
C MET A 121 23.65 15.91 42.39
N ASP A 122 24.02 17.06 42.96
CA ASP A 122 25.35 17.30 43.54
C ASP A 122 25.37 18.72 44.12
N SER A 123 24.79 18.87 45.31
CA SER A 123 25.01 20.02 46.19
C SER A 123 24.67 19.59 47.61
N GLN A 124 25.58 18.84 48.25
CA GLN A 124 25.59 18.73 49.71
C GLN A 124 27.03 18.58 50.23
#